data_AF-A0A498KFC7-F1
#
_entry.id   AF-A0A498KFC7-F1
#
_cell.length_a   1.000
_cell.length_b   1.000
_cell.length_c   1.000
_cell.angle_alpha   90.00
_cell.angle_beta   90.00
_cell.angle_gamma   90.00
#
_symmetry.space_group_name_H-M   'P 1'
#
loop_
_entity.id
_entity.type
_entity.pdbx_description
1 polymer ?
#
loop_
_entity_poly.entity_id
_entity_poly.type
_entity_poly.pdbx_seq_one_letter_code
_entity_poly.pdbx_strand_id
1 'polypeptide(L)'
;MISKLFSDCPVLEGLTIDGGIRAKEVLNFMISAPKLKTLQISLSVDNPHYVYNLSIDAPMLENLDIELDIVANCVLESAKSLVKANIALDGCIGEQRPAFSNCATALLAQVRNLTYLSLSASCFEAGDLPSFNNLKQLKLVLYDCYYSELLAEVLKRSANLKDLFLDAYSHVLQGSCYIALGAMASAFAHER
;
A
#
# COMPACT_ATOMS: atom_id res chain seq x y z
N MET A 1 12.51 5.16 22.70
CA MET A 1 12.58 6.63 22.55
C MET A 1 11.99 6.95 21.19
N ILE A 2 10.97 7.83 21.11
CA ILE A 2 10.36 8.22 19.82
C ILE A 2 11.09 9.48 19.34
N SER A 3 11.82 9.40 18.25
CA SER A 3 12.48 10.56 17.63
C SER A 3 11.59 11.15 16.55
N LYS A 4 11.18 12.41 16.71
CA LYS A 4 10.58 13.20 15.63
C LYS A 4 11.66 13.53 14.62
N LEU A 5 11.58 12.94 13.44
CA LEU A 5 12.48 13.25 12.33
C LEU A 5 11.88 14.40 11.52
N PHE A 6 12.75 15.32 11.11
CA PHE A 6 12.45 16.44 10.21
C PHE A 6 11.49 17.51 10.73
N SER A 7 11.14 17.51 12.03
CA SER A 7 10.30 18.56 12.63
C SER A 7 10.93 19.96 12.52
N ASP A 8 12.27 20.01 12.50
CA ASP A 8 13.04 21.25 12.37
C ASP A 8 13.28 21.66 10.91
N CYS A 9 12.65 20.98 9.94
CA CYS A 9 12.73 21.27 8.51
C CYS A 9 11.39 21.84 7.98
N PRO A 10 10.98 23.06 8.38
CA PRO A 10 9.63 23.59 8.14
C PRO A 10 9.33 23.94 6.67
N VAL A 11 10.31 23.84 5.77
CA VAL A 11 10.18 24.11 4.33
C VAL A 11 10.30 22.86 3.47
N LEU A 12 10.50 21.68 4.07
CA LEU A 12 10.68 20.43 3.35
C LEU A 12 9.38 20.03 2.63
N GLU A 13 9.41 20.03 1.29
CA GLU A 13 8.24 19.67 0.46
C GLU A 13 8.33 18.24 -0.12
N GLY A 14 9.53 17.67 -0.22
CA GLY A 14 9.79 16.32 -0.71
C GLY A 14 10.77 15.58 0.17
N LEU A 15 10.51 14.30 0.43
CA LEU A 15 11.36 13.43 1.24
C LEU A 15 11.41 12.02 0.62
N THR A 16 12.61 11.49 0.47
CA THR A 16 12.86 10.09 0.10
C THR A 16 13.68 9.45 1.21
N ILE A 17 13.26 8.28 1.66
CA ILE A 17 13.97 7.43 2.61
C ILE A 17 14.15 6.06 1.95
N ASP A 18 15.38 5.59 1.89
CA ASP A 18 15.72 4.25 1.39
C ASP A 18 16.70 3.62 2.39
N GLY A 19 16.41 2.42 2.86
CA GLY A 19 17.31 1.73 3.78
C GLY A 19 16.86 0.35 4.25
N GLY A 20 17.82 -0.33 4.89
CA GLY A 20 17.62 -1.62 5.54
C GLY A 20 17.56 -1.51 7.07
N ILE A 21 16.62 -2.20 7.70
CA ILE A 21 16.44 -2.26 9.14
C ILE A 21 17.17 -3.49 9.71
N ARG A 22 18.13 -3.22 10.59
CA ARG A 22 19.00 -4.22 11.24
C ARG A 22 18.95 -4.14 12.76
N ALA A 23 17.75 -4.03 13.33
CA ALA A 23 17.56 -3.87 14.76
C ALA A 23 16.81 -5.07 15.36
N LYS A 24 17.40 -5.64 16.42
CA LYS A 24 16.74 -6.68 17.23
C LYS A 24 15.61 -6.11 18.11
N GLU A 25 15.61 -4.80 18.31
CA GLU A 25 14.61 -4.08 19.08
C GLU A 25 13.58 -3.42 18.16
N VAL A 26 12.38 -3.17 18.69
CA VAL A 26 11.32 -2.49 17.95
C VAL A 26 11.72 -1.04 17.69
N LEU A 27 11.84 -0.66 16.42
CA LEU A 27 12.11 0.72 16.02
C LEU A 27 10.83 1.51 15.84
N ASN A 28 10.82 2.77 16.28
CA ASN A 28 9.68 3.67 16.12
C ASN A 28 10.13 4.92 15.36
N PHE A 29 9.78 4.99 14.08
CA PHE A 29 10.05 6.13 13.21
C PHE A 29 8.85 7.06 13.20
N MET A 30 9.09 8.34 13.48
CA MET A 30 8.06 9.35 13.37
C MET A 30 8.54 10.46 12.46
N ILE A 31 7.91 10.59 11.29
CA ILE A 31 8.20 11.64 10.31
C ILE A 31 7.22 12.77 10.60
N SER A 32 7.73 13.94 10.96
CA SER A 32 6.90 15.13 11.17
C SER A 32 7.43 16.25 10.28
N ALA A 33 6.66 16.60 9.24
CA ALA A 33 7.07 17.58 8.25
C ALA A 33 5.84 18.35 7.73
N PRO A 34 5.54 19.54 8.27
CA PRO A 34 4.24 20.19 8.09
C PRO A 34 3.96 20.65 6.64
N LYS A 35 5.00 20.90 5.84
CA LYS A 35 4.89 21.32 4.44
C LYS A 35 5.20 20.22 3.42
N LEU A 36 5.38 18.97 3.89
CA LEU A 36 5.72 17.86 3.03
C LEU A 36 4.54 17.53 2.10
N LYS A 37 4.79 17.54 0.79
CA LYS A 37 3.82 17.24 -0.27
C LYS A 37 4.05 15.87 -0.89
N THR A 38 5.30 15.40 -0.93
CA THR A 38 5.67 14.11 -1.51
C THR A 38 6.56 13.34 -0.55
N LEU A 39 6.20 12.09 -0.29
CA LEU A 39 6.95 11.17 0.56
C LEU A 39 7.17 9.86 -0.18
N GLN A 40 8.42 9.45 -0.28
CA GLN A 40 8.83 8.14 -0.76
C GLN A 40 9.59 7.40 0.34
N ILE A 41 9.21 6.15 0.62
CA ILE A 41 9.86 5.30 1.62
C ILE A 41 10.04 3.91 1.02
N SER A 42 11.28 3.42 1.00
CA SER A 42 11.63 2.04 0.73
C SER A 42 12.36 1.50 1.95
N LEU A 43 11.75 0.56 2.66
CA LEU A 43 12.33 -0.05 3.85
C LEU A 43 12.24 -1.57 3.77
N SER A 44 13.38 -2.22 4.00
CA SER A 44 13.49 -3.68 4.05
C SER A 44 14.10 -4.15 5.36
N VAL A 45 13.63 -5.27 5.89
CA VAL A 45 14.19 -5.95 7.06
C VAL A 45 15.05 -7.13 6.63
N ASP A 46 16.26 -7.21 7.19
CA ASP A 46 17.16 -8.34 6.94
C ASP A 46 16.74 -9.61 7.71
N ASN A 47 15.76 -9.49 8.61
CA ASN A 47 15.21 -10.61 9.37
C ASN A 47 13.69 -10.43 9.56
N PRO A 48 12.85 -11.42 9.22
CA PRO A 48 11.39 -11.33 9.30
C PRO A 48 10.83 -11.28 10.74
N HIS A 49 11.69 -11.40 11.76
CA HIS A 49 11.33 -11.20 13.15
C HIS A 49 11.57 -9.76 13.63
N TYR A 50 12.19 -8.90 12.83
CA TYR A 50 12.34 -7.49 13.16
C TYR A 50 11.04 -6.75 12.91
N VAL A 51 10.70 -5.85 13.82
CA VAL A 51 9.45 -5.10 13.84
C VAL A 51 9.79 -3.62 13.89
N TYR A 52 9.08 -2.81 13.13
CA TYR A 52 9.14 -1.36 13.27
C TYR A 52 7.76 -0.73 13.13
N ASN A 53 7.62 0.46 13.71
CA ASN A 53 6.43 1.28 13.58
C ASN A 53 6.82 2.56 12.85
N LEU A 54 5.97 2.99 11.92
CA LEU A 54 6.14 4.20 11.14
C LEU A 54 4.90 5.08 11.34
N SER A 55 5.08 6.26 11.92
CA SER A 55 4.04 7.29 12.02
C SER A 55 4.44 8.49 11.16
N ILE A 56 3.49 8.95 10.32
CA ILE A 56 3.69 10.06 9.39
C ILE A 56 2.70 11.17 9.73
N ASP A 57 3.24 12.27 10.27
CA ASP A 57 2.55 13.53 10.51
C ASP A 57 2.94 14.55 9.44
N ALA A 58 2.24 14.48 8.31
CA ALA A 58 2.45 15.32 7.15
C ALA A 58 1.09 15.81 6.60
N PRO A 59 0.47 16.85 7.19
CA PRO A 59 -0.90 17.27 6.87
C PRO A 59 -1.07 17.77 5.42
N MET A 60 0.01 18.20 4.76
CA MET A 60 0.01 18.68 3.37
C MET A 60 0.40 17.59 2.36
N LEU A 61 0.52 16.32 2.79
CA LEU A 61 0.98 15.24 1.93
C LEU A 61 -0.04 14.93 0.82
N GLU A 62 0.39 15.05 -0.43
CA GLU A 62 -0.43 14.84 -1.63
C GLU A 62 -0.08 13.52 -2.33
N ASN A 63 1.20 13.14 -2.31
CA ASN A 63 1.74 11.95 -2.98
C ASN A 63 2.50 11.08 -1.98
N LEU A 64 2.10 9.83 -1.87
CA LEU A 64 2.75 8.82 -1.04
C LEU A 64 3.25 7.68 -1.93
N ASP A 65 4.50 7.27 -1.73
CA ASP A 65 5.07 6.09 -2.34
C ASP A 65 5.76 5.28 -1.24
N ILE A 66 5.25 4.09 -0.95
CA ILE A 66 5.78 3.24 0.10
C ILE A 66 6.00 1.82 -0.41
N GLU A 67 7.20 1.33 -0.15
CA GLU A 67 7.61 -0.05 -0.30
C GLU A 67 8.06 -0.54 1.08
N LEU A 68 7.23 -1.34 1.72
CA LEU A 68 7.44 -1.80 3.09
C LEU A 68 7.37 -3.32 3.15
N ASP A 69 8.23 -3.91 3.99
CA ASP A 69 8.00 -5.26 4.48
C ASP A 69 6.87 -5.31 5.53
N ILE A 70 6.29 -6.51 5.64
CA ILE A 70 5.04 -6.86 6.35
C ILE A 70 4.92 -6.42 7.80
N VAL A 71 6.04 -6.22 8.49
CA VAL A 71 6.03 -6.07 9.95
C VAL A 71 5.92 -4.60 10.37
N ALA A 72 5.77 -3.70 9.40
CA ALA A 72 5.61 -2.28 9.61
C ALA A 72 4.17 -1.90 9.99
N ASN A 73 3.94 -1.47 11.24
CA ASN A 73 2.72 -0.72 11.53
C ASN A 73 2.89 0.69 10.95
N CYS A 74 2.25 0.97 9.81
CA CYS A 74 2.25 2.28 9.20
C CYS A 74 0.97 3.06 9.55
N VAL A 75 1.15 4.22 10.19
CA VAL A 75 0.08 5.14 10.57
C VAL A 75 0.30 6.48 9.87
N LEU A 76 -0.75 6.94 9.17
CA LEU A 76 -0.84 8.26 8.56
C LEU A 76 -1.71 9.13 9.47
N GLU A 77 -1.09 9.97 10.30
CA GLU A 77 -1.80 10.81 11.30
C GLU A 77 -2.79 11.79 10.64
N SER A 78 -2.49 12.23 9.42
CA SER A 78 -3.41 13.03 8.59
C SER A 78 -3.21 12.74 7.11
N ALA A 79 -4.12 11.99 6.50
CA ALA A 79 -4.13 11.68 5.07
C ALA A 79 -5.15 12.51 4.26
N LYS A 80 -5.65 13.62 4.79
CA LYS A 80 -6.75 14.39 4.17
C LYS A 80 -6.40 14.94 2.79
N SER A 81 -5.16 15.41 2.63
CA SER A 81 -4.63 16.00 1.39
C SER A 81 -4.14 14.95 0.39
N LEU A 82 -4.08 13.68 0.80
CA LEU A 82 -3.48 12.62 0.00
C LEU A 82 -4.40 12.28 -1.18
N VAL A 83 -3.86 12.44 -2.39
CA VAL A 83 -4.59 12.24 -3.65
C VAL A 83 -4.04 11.10 -4.48
N LYS A 84 -2.76 10.74 -4.28
CA LYS A 84 -2.08 9.64 -4.97
C LYS A 84 -1.30 8.79 -3.98
N ALA A 85 -1.44 7.48 -4.09
CA ALA A 85 -0.63 6.53 -3.34
C ALA A 85 -0.11 5.39 -4.21
N ASN A 86 1.17 5.07 -4.07
CA ASN A 86 1.78 3.81 -4.47
C ASN A 86 2.09 3.03 -3.18
N ILE A 87 1.52 1.84 -3.06
CA ILE A 87 1.66 1.00 -1.87
C ILE A 87 2.12 -0.39 -2.34
N ALA A 88 3.39 -0.69 -2.08
CA ALA A 88 3.99 -1.99 -2.28
C ALA A 88 4.27 -2.62 -0.92
N LEU A 89 3.66 -3.77 -0.67
CA LEU A 89 3.75 -4.51 0.57
C LEU A 89 4.24 -5.93 0.28
N ASP A 90 5.49 -6.20 0.63
CA ASP A 90 6.17 -7.47 0.35
C ASP A 90 6.47 -8.26 1.63
N GLY A 91 6.60 -9.58 1.51
CA GLY A 91 7.14 -10.48 2.54
C GLY A 91 6.16 -11.50 3.10
N CYS A 92 5.04 -11.80 2.43
CA CYS A 92 3.95 -12.63 2.99
C CYS A 92 4.34 -14.09 3.10
N ILE A 93 4.86 -14.47 4.27
CA ILE A 93 5.34 -15.83 4.52
C ILE A 93 4.67 -16.48 5.72
N GLY A 94 4.24 -17.73 5.51
CA GLY A 94 3.81 -18.64 6.58
C GLY A 94 2.75 -18.07 7.52
N GLU A 95 3.05 -18.13 8.82
CA GLU A 95 2.13 -17.80 9.92
C GLU A 95 1.87 -16.30 10.09
N GLN A 96 2.64 -15.42 9.43
CA GLN A 96 2.49 -13.96 9.56
C GLN A 96 1.36 -13.38 8.70
N ARG A 97 0.73 -14.20 7.85
CA ARG A 97 -0.38 -13.85 6.95
C ARG A 97 -1.49 -13.02 7.60
N PRO A 98 -2.03 -13.40 8.79
CA PRO A 98 -3.11 -12.62 9.41
C PRO A 98 -2.64 -11.24 9.86
N ALA A 99 -1.45 -11.14 10.44
CA ALA A 99 -0.88 -9.87 10.87
C ALA A 99 -0.63 -8.93 9.68
N PHE A 100 -0.14 -9.48 8.57
CA PHE A 100 0.02 -8.73 7.32
C PHE A 100 -1.30 -8.17 6.81
N SER A 101 -2.31 -9.04 6.65
CA SER A 101 -3.62 -8.63 6.13
C SER A 101 -4.22 -7.50 6.98
N ASN A 102 -4.09 -7.61 8.30
CA ASN A 102 -4.55 -6.58 9.24
C ASN A 102 -3.80 -5.26 9.06
N CYS A 103 -2.47 -5.28 8.94
CA CYS A 103 -1.66 -4.06 8.77
C CYS A 103 -1.95 -3.38 7.43
N ALA A 104 -2.01 -4.16 6.36
CA ALA A 104 -2.28 -3.68 5.01
C ALA A 104 -3.68 -3.05 4.92
N THR A 105 -4.68 -3.71 5.51
CA THR A 105 -6.05 -3.20 5.64
C THR A 105 -6.10 -1.91 6.46
N ALA A 106 -5.42 -1.87 7.61
CA ALA A 106 -5.38 -0.70 8.47
C ALA A 106 -4.75 0.51 7.75
N LEU A 107 -3.71 0.29 6.95
CA LEU A 107 -3.08 1.32 6.12
C LEU A 107 -4.04 1.83 5.03
N LEU A 108 -4.67 0.92 4.29
CA LEU A 108 -5.64 1.28 3.26
C LEU A 108 -6.83 2.05 3.82
N ALA A 109 -7.31 1.69 5.01
CA ALA A 109 -8.44 2.34 5.66
C ALA A 109 -8.19 3.84 6.00
N GLN A 110 -6.92 4.26 6.02
CA GLN A 110 -6.51 5.64 6.28
C GLN A 110 -6.51 6.51 5.01
N VAL A 111 -6.43 5.92 3.80
CA VAL A 111 -6.25 6.63 2.52
C VAL A 111 -7.55 6.76 1.69
N ARG A 112 -8.58 7.39 2.27
CA ARG A 112 -9.96 7.39 1.71
C ARG A 112 -10.20 8.37 0.55
N ASN A 113 -9.34 9.37 0.38
CA ASN A 113 -9.54 10.47 -0.59
C ASN A 113 -8.75 10.31 -1.89
N LEU A 114 -8.16 9.13 -2.11
CA LEU A 114 -7.33 8.88 -3.28
C LEU A 114 -8.12 8.99 -4.58
N THR A 115 -7.50 9.64 -5.56
CA THR A 115 -7.94 9.64 -6.96
C THR A 115 -7.15 8.62 -7.79
N TYR A 116 -5.93 8.32 -7.35
CA TYR A 116 -5.05 7.30 -7.91
C TYR A 116 -4.50 6.39 -6.80
N LEU A 117 -4.54 5.08 -7.04
CA LEU A 117 -3.93 4.06 -6.19
C LEU A 117 -3.18 3.06 -7.07
N SER A 118 -1.89 2.85 -6.77
CA SER A 118 -1.18 1.64 -7.17
C SER A 118 -1.03 0.75 -5.95
N LEU A 119 -1.53 -0.48 -6.00
CA LEU A 119 -1.45 -1.45 -4.93
C LEU A 119 -0.75 -2.71 -5.43
N SER A 120 0.32 -3.07 -4.74
CA SER A 120 1.11 -4.28 -4.96
C SER A 120 1.22 -5.00 -3.63
N ALA A 121 0.58 -6.16 -3.50
CA ALA A 121 0.60 -6.90 -2.24
C ALA A 121 0.30 -8.39 -2.45
N SER A 122 1.07 -9.22 -1.76
CA SER A 122 0.84 -10.67 -1.66
C SER A 122 -0.10 -10.99 -0.48
N CYS A 123 -1.07 -11.91 -0.62
CA CYS A 123 -1.93 -12.40 0.47
C CYS A 123 -2.95 -11.41 1.07
N PHE A 124 -3.65 -10.62 0.26
CA PHE A 124 -4.82 -9.87 0.75
C PHE A 124 -6.05 -10.77 0.88
N GLU A 125 -6.75 -10.66 2.01
CA GLU A 125 -8.14 -11.14 2.10
C GLU A 125 -9.09 -10.03 1.65
N ALA A 126 -10.06 -10.36 0.80
CA ALA A 126 -10.91 -9.36 0.14
C ALA A 126 -11.84 -8.61 1.13
N GLY A 127 -12.26 -9.25 2.22
CA GLY A 127 -13.36 -8.80 3.07
C GLY A 127 -13.19 -7.42 3.73
N ASP A 128 -11.96 -7.02 4.04
CA ASP A 128 -11.70 -5.91 4.96
C ASP A 128 -11.33 -4.57 4.29
N LEU A 129 -11.33 -4.52 2.95
CA LEU A 129 -10.93 -3.31 2.23
C LEU A 129 -11.84 -2.10 2.50
N PRO A 130 -11.33 -0.87 2.55
CA PRO A 130 -12.17 0.32 2.67
C PRO A 130 -12.94 0.62 1.37
N SER A 131 -13.90 1.54 1.44
CA SER A 131 -14.52 2.08 0.23
C SER A 131 -13.59 3.07 -0.47
N PHE A 132 -13.52 2.97 -1.80
CA PHE A 132 -12.66 3.79 -2.67
C PHE A 132 -13.51 4.72 -3.55
N ASN A 133 -14.44 5.44 -2.91
CA ASN A 133 -15.45 6.24 -3.61
C ASN A 133 -14.88 7.36 -4.49
N ASN A 134 -13.68 7.86 -4.20
CA ASN A 134 -13.06 8.93 -4.97
C ASN A 134 -12.09 8.41 -6.04
N LEU A 135 -11.79 7.11 -6.02
CA LEU A 135 -10.77 6.51 -6.86
C LEU A 135 -11.19 6.55 -8.33
N LYS A 136 -10.32 7.12 -9.16
CA LYS A 136 -10.50 7.22 -10.62
C LYS A 136 -9.55 6.31 -11.37
N GLN A 137 -8.38 6.05 -10.81
CA GLN A 137 -7.36 5.21 -11.42
C GLN A 137 -6.83 4.21 -10.41
N LEU A 138 -6.75 2.96 -10.86
CA LEU A 138 -6.26 1.86 -10.05
C LEU A 138 -5.24 1.07 -10.85
N LYS A 139 -4.05 0.90 -10.30
CA LYS A 139 -3.09 -0.12 -10.73
C LYS A 139 -3.06 -1.22 -9.68
N LEU A 140 -3.40 -2.44 -10.06
CA LEU A 140 -3.23 -3.62 -9.21
C LEU A 140 -2.09 -4.46 -9.76
N VAL A 141 -1.12 -4.76 -8.90
CA VAL A 141 -0.06 -5.71 -9.16
C VAL A 141 -0.38 -6.99 -8.41
N LEU A 142 -0.68 -8.06 -9.15
CA LEU A 142 -1.12 -9.34 -8.62
C LEU A 142 0.03 -10.35 -8.64
N TYR A 143 0.25 -11.04 -7.51
CA TYR A 143 1.26 -12.09 -7.37
C TYR A 143 0.60 -13.44 -7.15
N ASP A 144 0.67 -14.36 -8.11
CA ASP A 144 0.00 -15.68 -8.12
C ASP A 144 -1.51 -15.66 -8.46
N CYS A 145 -2.14 -16.85 -8.51
CA CYS A 145 -3.43 -17.10 -9.19
C CYS A 145 -4.71 -16.94 -8.34
N TYR A 146 -4.67 -16.33 -7.15
CA TYR A 146 -5.80 -16.34 -6.18
C TYR A 146 -6.51 -14.98 -5.98
N TYR A 147 -6.38 -14.02 -6.90
CA TYR A 147 -6.81 -12.63 -6.65
C TYR A 147 -8.07 -12.20 -7.38
N SER A 148 -8.84 -13.14 -7.95
CA SER A 148 -10.15 -12.83 -8.52
C SER A 148 -11.10 -12.20 -7.50
N GLU A 149 -11.06 -12.70 -6.26
CA GLU A 149 -11.88 -12.18 -5.16
C GLU A 149 -11.43 -10.78 -4.73
N LEU A 150 -10.11 -10.57 -4.62
CA LEU A 150 -9.55 -9.25 -4.32
C LEU A 150 -9.97 -8.23 -5.39
N LEU A 151 -9.79 -8.59 -6.66
CA LEU A 151 -10.16 -7.72 -7.77
C LEU A 151 -11.66 -7.41 -7.72
N ALA A 152 -12.52 -8.43 -7.62
CA ALA A 152 -13.97 -8.24 -7.57
C ALA A 152 -14.38 -7.29 -6.43
N GLU A 153 -13.78 -7.45 -5.25
CA GLU A 153 -14.12 -6.65 -4.08
C GLU A 153 -13.57 -5.21 -4.18
N VAL A 154 -12.35 -5.01 -4.68
CA VAL A 154 -11.82 -3.67 -4.96
C VAL A 154 -12.70 -2.95 -5.99
N LEU A 155 -13.11 -3.64 -7.05
CA LEU A 155 -13.97 -3.07 -8.09
C LEU A 155 -15.35 -2.67 -7.53
N LYS A 156 -15.97 -3.56 -6.74
CA LYS A 156 -17.24 -3.28 -6.04
C LYS A 156 -17.13 -2.06 -5.12
N ARG A 157 -15.98 -1.87 -4.47
CA ARG A 157 -15.71 -0.72 -3.58
C ARG A 157 -15.24 0.54 -4.31
N SER A 158 -15.02 0.46 -5.63
CA SER A 158 -14.49 1.55 -6.46
C SER A 158 -15.52 2.00 -7.52
N ALA A 159 -16.71 2.41 -7.08
CA ALA A 159 -17.84 2.78 -7.94
C ALA A 159 -17.52 3.86 -8.99
N ASN A 160 -16.47 4.65 -8.75
CA ASN A 160 -16.08 5.81 -9.52
C ASN A 160 -14.84 5.60 -10.41
N LEU A 161 -14.27 4.39 -10.40
CA LEU A 161 -13.07 4.05 -11.14
C LEU A 161 -13.28 4.30 -12.65
N LYS A 162 -12.25 4.75 -13.36
CA LYS A 162 -12.28 5.01 -14.81
C LYS A 162 -11.22 4.20 -15.54
N ASP A 163 -10.03 4.16 -14.95
CA ASP A 163 -8.88 3.47 -15.52
C ASP A 163 -8.45 2.33 -14.57
N LEU A 164 -8.37 1.12 -15.11
CA LEU A 164 -7.88 -0.07 -14.42
C LEU A 164 -6.65 -0.61 -15.15
N PHE A 165 -5.55 -0.69 -14.44
CA PHE A 165 -4.33 -1.33 -14.90
C PHE A 165 -4.09 -2.58 -14.07
N LEU A 166 -3.94 -3.70 -14.75
CA LEU A 166 -3.63 -4.98 -14.14
C LEU A 166 -2.23 -5.38 -14.59
N ASP A 167 -1.35 -5.57 -13.62
CA ASP A 167 -0.03 -6.14 -13.81
C ASP A 167 0.04 -7.45 -13.02
N ALA A 168 0.68 -8.47 -13.59
CA ALA A 168 0.69 -9.80 -13.00
C ALA A 168 2.07 -10.41 -13.07
N TYR A 169 2.58 -10.80 -11.90
CA TYR A 169 3.84 -11.49 -11.73
C TYR A 169 3.55 -12.91 -11.26
N SER A 170 3.89 -13.92 -12.08
CA SER A 170 3.81 -15.33 -11.67
C SER A 170 5.23 -15.85 -11.43
N HIS A 171 5.52 -16.32 -10.22
CA HIS A 171 6.76 -17.10 -9.98
C HIS A 171 6.65 -18.54 -10.52
N VAL A 172 5.44 -19.00 -10.89
CA VAL A 172 5.18 -20.37 -11.38
C VAL A 172 4.22 -20.36 -12.60
N LEU A 173 4.73 -20.81 -13.75
CA LEU A 173 4.05 -21.19 -15.01
C LEU A 173 3.08 -20.16 -15.64
N GLN A 174 3.60 -19.46 -16.64
CA GLN A 174 3.03 -18.45 -17.55
C GLN A 174 1.69 -18.74 -18.28
N GLY A 175 0.94 -19.80 -17.97
CA GLY A 175 -0.27 -20.17 -18.72
C GLY A 175 -1.59 -19.75 -18.07
N SER A 176 -1.80 -20.14 -16.81
CA SER A 176 -3.12 -20.09 -16.18
C SER A 176 -3.51 -18.69 -15.70
N CYS A 177 -2.54 -17.87 -15.32
CA CYS A 177 -2.77 -16.53 -14.74
C CYS A 177 -3.31 -15.53 -15.80
N TYR A 178 -2.80 -15.59 -17.03
CA TYR A 178 -3.24 -14.69 -18.12
C TYR A 178 -4.68 -14.98 -18.59
N ILE A 179 -5.11 -16.24 -18.55
CA ILE A 179 -6.49 -16.62 -18.92
C ILE A 179 -7.48 -16.04 -17.89
N ALA A 180 -7.14 -16.11 -16.60
CA ALA A 180 -7.95 -15.54 -15.52
C ALA A 180 -8.04 -14.01 -15.64
N LEU A 181 -6.92 -13.33 -15.94
CA LEU A 181 -6.90 -11.88 -16.19
C LEU A 181 -7.77 -11.48 -17.39
N GLY A 182 -7.67 -12.23 -18.51
CA GLY A 182 -8.49 -11.98 -19.69
C GLY A 182 -10.00 -12.13 -19.42
N ALA A 183 -10.37 -13.15 -18.65
CA ALA A 183 -11.76 -13.35 -18.23
C ALA A 183 -12.25 -12.23 -17.29
N MET A 184 -11.42 -11.80 -16.33
CA MET A 184 -11.75 -10.72 -15.40
C MET A 184 -11.87 -9.35 -16.08
N ALA A 185 -10.96 -9.03 -17.01
CA ALA A 185 -11.03 -7.80 -17.80
C ALA A 185 -12.30 -7.76 -18.67
N SER A 186 -12.71 -8.91 -19.21
CA SER A 186 -13.93 -9.04 -20.00
C SER A 186 -15.20 -8.88 -19.14
N ALA A 187 -15.19 -9.38 -17.90
CA ALA A 187 -16.29 -9.17 -16.95
C ALA A 187 -16.43 -7.70 -16.54
N PHE A 188 -15.31 -7.01 -16.29
CA PHE A 188 -15.31 -5.58 -15.98
C PHE A 188 -15.88 -4.71 -17.12
N ALA A 189 -15.65 -5.09 -18.38
CA ALA A 189 -16.22 -4.41 -19.54
C ALA A 189 -17.74 -4.63 -19.69
N HIS A 190 -18.30 -5.69 -19.09
CA HIS A 190 -19.71 -6.05 -19.21
C HIS A 190 -20.58 -5.55 -18.04
N GLU A 191 -20.01 -5.30 -16.86
CA GLU A 191 -20.73 -4.86 -15.66
C GLU A 191 -20.82 -3.32 -15.49
N ARG A 192 -20.49 -2.54 -16.54
CA ARG A 192 -20.50 -1.07 -16.52
C ARG A 192 -21.29 -0.45 -17.67
#